data_AF-M1DH42-F1
#
_entry.id   AF-M1DH42-F1
#
_cell.length_a   1.000
_cell.length_b   1.000
_cell.length_c   1.000
_cell.angle_alpha   90.00
_cell.angle_beta   90.00
_cell.angle_gamma   90.00
#
_symmetry.space_group_name_H-M   'P 1'
#
loop_
_entity.id
_entity.type
_entity.pdbx_description
1 polymer ?
#
loop_
_entity_poly.entity_id
_entity_poly.type
_entity_poly.pdbx_seq_one_letter_code
_entity_poly.pdbx_strand_id
1 'polypeptide(L)'
;MQGEEPAPPTTTKDTPSSHSQAASQAPSSSRATPSSGSVAVPVDRVQKLEAQMATLLQHVKPLIQRSIAESVARMEQMMDHKVQAIHQRLDAFKLRISEQPAPTIDVSSFQTELASLRDDLDALLAPPKTEPKSSPTAPVENTVLDALFGEEIPSPVSFCHARNNPRSSQTFDGTEAGKSRKREHQELEAARRASIIDEELRHQRAREIGVGAFSSMSTTDGAARVDVSTTKGAETVDAGTTEGDPIVDLASFGKPNSPAC
;
A
#
# COMPACT_ATOMS: atom_id res chain seq x y z
N MET A 1 -37.98 42.89 4.33
CA MET A 1 -37.00 43.12 3.24
C MET A 1 -37.25 42.04 2.19
N GLN A 2 -38.08 42.36 1.19
CA GLN A 2 -38.38 41.52 0.03
C GLN A 2 -37.19 41.57 -0.92
N GLY A 3 -36.73 40.41 -1.41
CA GLY A 3 -35.69 40.29 -2.42
C GLY A 3 -36.28 39.69 -3.69
N GLU A 4 -36.25 40.47 -4.76
CA GLU A 4 -36.71 40.12 -6.10
C GLU A 4 -35.94 38.93 -6.70
N GLU A 5 -36.70 38.04 -7.33
CA GLU A 5 -36.26 36.87 -8.11
C GLU A 5 -36.10 37.28 -9.59
N PRO A 6 -34.89 37.16 -10.20
CA PRO A 6 -34.68 37.54 -11.58
C PRO A 6 -34.95 36.37 -12.55
N ALA A 7 -35.76 36.65 -13.57
CA ALA A 7 -36.13 35.71 -14.64
C ALA A 7 -34.94 35.32 -15.56
N PRO A 8 -34.91 34.10 -16.11
CA PRO A 8 -33.82 33.62 -16.96
C PRO A 8 -33.93 34.10 -18.42
N PRO A 9 -32.80 34.33 -19.12
CA PRO A 9 -32.80 34.73 -20.53
C PRO A 9 -33.01 33.53 -21.47
N THR A 10 -33.89 33.73 -22.45
CA THR A 10 -34.12 32.85 -23.60
C THR A 10 -32.91 32.81 -24.52
N THR A 11 -32.35 31.63 -24.77
CA THR A 11 -31.19 31.45 -25.65
C THR A 11 -31.61 30.89 -27.01
N THR A 12 -31.47 31.74 -28.03
CA THR A 12 -31.72 31.47 -29.45
C THR A 12 -30.78 30.37 -29.97
N LYS A 13 -31.38 29.36 -30.62
CA LYS A 13 -30.72 28.19 -31.19
C LYS A 13 -30.41 28.46 -32.67
N ASP A 14 -29.21 28.97 -32.97
CA ASP A 14 -28.72 29.02 -34.35
C ASP A 14 -27.84 27.80 -34.65
N THR A 15 -28.29 27.05 -35.66
CA THR A 15 -27.70 25.79 -36.11
C THR A 15 -26.86 26.06 -37.36
N PRO A 16 -25.53 25.91 -37.35
CA PRO A 16 -24.75 25.95 -38.57
C PRO A 16 -24.74 24.56 -39.22
N SER A 17 -25.44 24.48 -40.35
CA SER A 17 -25.33 23.41 -41.33
C SER A 17 -23.91 23.34 -41.86
N SER A 18 -23.20 22.24 -41.60
CA SER A 18 -21.95 21.91 -42.30
C SER A 18 -22.18 20.72 -43.21
N HIS A 19 -22.35 21.03 -44.50
CA HIS A 19 -22.28 20.07 -45.59
C HIS A 19 -20.84 19.58 -45.74
N SER A 20 -20.60 18.29 -45.53
CA SER A 20 -19.40 17.60 -45.99
C SER A 20 -19.80 16.57 -47.05
N GLN A 21 -19.49 16.89 -48.29
CA GLN A 21 -19.67 16.02 -49.45
C GLN A 21 -18.46 15.08 -49.51
N ALA A 22 -18.57 13.91 -48.87
CA ALA A 22 -17.58 12.85 -48.95
C ALA A 22 -17.78 12.06 -50.26
N ALA A 23 -16.95 12.36 -51.25
CA ALA A 23 -16.85 11.59 -52.48
C ALA A 23 -16.17 10.23 -52.19
N SER A 24 -16.98 9.18 -52.08
CA SER A 24 -16.54 7.80 -51.98
C SER A 24 -15.89 7.34 -53.28
N GLN A 25 -14.58 7.57 -53.45
CA GLN A 25 -13.78 6.81 -54.40
C GLN A 25 -13.38 5.48 -53.74
N ALA A 26 -14.05 4.41 -54.14
CA ALA A 26 -13.72 3.05 -53.73
C ALA A 26 -12.38 2.63 -54.36
N PRO A 27 -11.34 2.30 -53.57
CA PRO A 27 -10.13 1.71 -54.10
C PRO A 27 -10.43 0.29 -54.54
N SER A 28 -10.25 0.01 -55.83
CA SER A 28 -10.35 -1.33 -56.41
C SER A 28 -9.46 -2.31 -55.65
N SER A 29 -10.11 -3.23 -54.93
CA SER A 29 -9.51 -4.34 -54.21
C SER A 29 -8.84 -5.30 -55.20
N SER A 30 -7.54 -5.09 -55.43
CA SER A 30 -6.71 -6.09 -56.10
C SER A 30 -6.30 -7.12 -55.06
N ARG A 31 -7.00 -8.25 -55.08
CA ARG A 31 -6.67 -9.47 -54.33
C ARG A 31 -5.39 -10.09 -54.89
N ALA A 32 -4.25 -9.48 -54.59
CA ALA A 32 -2.95 -10.13 -54.73
C ALA A 32 -2.79 -11.04 -53.50
N THR A 33 -2.92 -12.35 -53.69
CA THR A 33 -2.46 -13.34 -52.73
C THR A 33 -0.97 -13.05 -52.47
N PRO A 34 -0.56 -12.58 -51.28
CA PRO A 34 0.84 -12.47 -50.99
C PRO A 34 1.35 -13.92 -50.95
N SER A 35 2.20 -14.25 -51.93
CA SER A 35 3.03 -15.44 -51.87
C SER A 35 3.65 -15.47 -50.47
N SER A 36 3.52 -16.60 -49.77
CA SER A 36 4.04 -16.81 -48.42
C SER A 36 5.57 -16.85 -48.48
N GLY A 37 6.17 -15.71 -48.82
CA GLY A 37 7.59 -15.44 -48.71
C GLY A 37 7.83 -15.02 -47.27
N SER A 38 8.65 -15.80 -46.58
CA SER A 38 9.20 -15.42 -45.28
C SER A 38 9.78 -14.01 -45.38
N VAL A 39 9.09 -13.02 -44.82
CA VAL A 39 9.59 -11.65 -44.73
C VAL A 39 10.72 -11.70 -43.71
N ALA A 40 11.95 -11.85 -44.20
CA ALA A 40 13.15 -11.76 -43.39
C ALA A 40 13.18 -10.36 -42.76
N VAL A 41 12.82 -10.28 -41.48
CA VAL A 41 12.94 -9.05 -40.71
C VAL A 41 14.43 -8.72 -40.63
N PRO A 42 14.87 -7.55 -41.13
CA PRO A 42 16.29 -7.21 -41.12
C PRO A 42 16.78 -7.09 -39.68
N VAL A 43 17.90 -7.77 -39.39
CA VAL A 43 18.52 -7.90 -38.07
C VAL A 43 18.74 -6.55 -37.39
N ASP A 44 19.03 -5.51 -38.17
CA ASP A 44 19.26 -4.14 -37.69
C ASP A 44 18.05 -3.58 -36.90
N ARG A 45 16.82 -3.96 -37.26
CA ARG A 45 15.61 -3.51 -36.55
C ARG A 45 15.47 -4.16 -35.19
N VAL A 46 15.91 -5.42 -35.04
CA VAL A 46 15.90 -6.15 -33.77
C VAL A 46 16.93 -5.55 -32.81
N GLN A 47 18.15 -5.28 -33.31
CA GLN A 47 19.21 -4.63 -32.52
C GLN A 47 18.79 -3.23 -32.06
N LYS A 48 18.13 -2.45 -32.94
CA LYS A 48 17.60 -1.13 -32.57
C LYS A 48 16.55 -1.21 -31.46
N LEU A 49 15.63 -2.17 -31.54
CA LEU A 49 14.62 -2.36 -30.50
C LEU A 49 15.25 -2.79 -29.17
N GLU A 50 16.23 -3.68 -29.20
CA GLU A 50 16.96 -4.12 -28.01
C GLU A 50 17.66 -2.95 -27.32
N ALA A 51 18.33 -2.07 -28.07
CA ALA A 51 18.95 -0.87 -27.54
C ALA A 51 17.92 0.11 -26.93
N GLN A 52 16.75 0.26 -27.57
CA GLN A 52 15.66 1.08 -27.03
C GLN A 52 15.09 0.50 -25.73
N MET A 53 14.89 -0.82 -25.66
CA MET A 53 14.44 -1.48 -24.44
C MET A 53 15.46 -1.37 -23.31
N ALA A 54 16.75 -1.52 -23.61
CA ALA A 54 17.82 -1.35 -22.62
C ALA A 54 17.80 0.06 -22.04
N THR A 55 17.63 1.08 -22.88
CA THR A 55 17.52 2.48 -22.46
C THR A 55 16.28 2.72 -21.60
N LEU A 56 15.13 2.14 -21.99
CA LEU A 56 13.90 2.24 -21.21
C LEU A 56 14.06 1.59 -19.82
N LEU A 57 14.64 0.40 -19.74
CA LEU A 57 14.90 -0.29 -18.48
C LEU A 57 15.86 0.50 -17.59
N GLN A 58 16.88 1.12 -18.19
CA GLN A 58 17.81 1.98 -17.47
C GLN A 58 17.12 3.19 -16.85
N HIS A 59 16.12 3.78 -17.52
CA HIS A 59 15.36 4.93 -17.02
C HIS A 59 14.33 4.53 -15.95
N VAL A 60 13.68 3.37 -16.08
CA VAL A 60 12.66 2.90 -15.14
C VAL A 60 13.27 2.47 -13.80
N LYS A 61 14.51 1.96 -13.79
CA LYS A 61 15.15 1.46 -12.56
C LYS A 61 15.27 2.52 -11.45
N PRO A 62 15.80 3.74 -11.69
CA PRO A 62 15.79 4.82 -10.70
C PRO A 62 14.40 5.21 -10.21
N LEU A 63 13.38 5.20 -11.10
CA LEU A 63 12.00 5.52 -10.75
C LEU A 63 11.42 4.51 -9.75
N ILE A 64 11.67 3.22 -9.96
CA ILE A 64 11.27 2.16 -9.03
C ILE A 64 11.99 2.33 -7.68
N GLN A 65 13.29 2.60 -7.70
CA GLN A 65 14.05 2.81 -6.45
C GLN A 65 13.52 4.02 -5.66
N ARG A 66 13.21 5.11 -6.36
CA ARG A 66 12.62 6.30 -5.75
C ARG A 66 11.25 6.03 -5.14
N SER A 67 10.37 5.31 -5.84
CA SER A 67 9.04 5.00 -5.32
C SER A 67 9.10 4.06 -4.10
N ILE A 68 10.05 3.12 -4.08
CA ILE A 68 10.33 2.29 -2.90
C ILE A 68 10.79 3.18 -1.74
N ALA A 69 11.82 4.00 -1.95
CA ALA A 69 12.36 4.87 -0.90
C ALA A 69 11.30 5.82 -0.32
N GLU A 70 10.45 6.40 -1.17
CA GLU A 70 9.35 7.25 -0.75
C GLU A 70 8.29 6.47 0.03
N SER A 71 7.96 5.25 -0.38
CA SER A 71 7.02 4.41 0.35
C SER A 71 7.53 4.01 1.74
N VAL A 72 8.83 3.74 1.87
CA VAL A 72 9.50 3.43 3.14
C VAL A 72 9.50 4.66 4.05
N ALA A 73 9.88 5.83 3.55
CA ALA A 73 9.87 7.06 4.32
C ALA A 73 8.48 7.41 4.86
N ARG A 74 7.42 7.20 4.05
CA ARG A 74 6.04 7.38 4.51
C ARG A 74 5.65 6.40 5.61
N MET A 75 6.09 5.15 5.52
CA MET A 75 5.82 4.13 6.54
C MET A 75 6.55 4.45 7.84
N GLU A 76 7.82 4.85 7.76
CA GLU A 76 8.63 5.26 8.90
C GLU A 76 8.01 6.45 9.63
N GLN A 77 7.62 7.50 8.89
CA GLN A 77 6.92 8.65 9.46
C GLN A 77 5.61 8.25 10.17
N MET A 78 4.86 7.31 9.60
CA MET A 78 3.64 6.80 10.23
C MET A 78 3.94 6.02 11.51
N MET A 79 5.00 5.22 11.52
CA MET A 79 5.44 4.49 12.71
C MET A 79 5.86 5.46 13.81
N ASP A 80 6.66 6.48 13.48
CA ASP A 80 7.08 7.50 14.44
C ASP A 80 5.87 8.22 15.06
N HIS A 81 4.87 8.55 14.24
CA HIS A 81 3.63 9.15 14.73
C HIS A 81 2.88 8.22 15.69
N LYS A 82 2.78 6.92 15.36
CA LYS A 82 2.15 5.92 16.25
C LYS A 82 2.92 5.77 17.55
N VAL A 83 4.24 5.69 17.49
CA VAL A 83 5.12 5.62 18.67
C VAL A 83 4.91 6.85 19.54
N GLN A 84 4.88 8.04 18.96
CA GLN A 84 4.64 9.28 19.69
C GLN A 84 3.26 9.30 20.36
N ALA A 85 2.21 8.83 19.68
CA ALA A 85 0.87 8.74 20.24
C ALA A 85 0.80 7.79 21.45
N ILE A 86 1.52 6.66 21.40
CA ILE A 86 1.62 5.72 22.52
C ILE A 86 2.31 6.39 23.71
N HIS A 87 3.44 7.09 23.48
CA HIS A 87 4.14 7.81 24.55
C HIS A 87 3.24 8.83 25.23
N GLN A 88 2.49 9.63 24.46
CA GLN A 88 1.54 10.59 25.02
C GLN A 88 0.46 9.93 25.89
N ARG A 89 -0.07 8.77 25.48
CA ARG A 89 -1.07 8.03 26.27
C ARG A 89 -0.49 7.48 27.57
N LEU A 90 0.73 6.97 27.54
CA LEU A 90 1.44 6.51 28.73
C LEU A 90 1.73 7.67 29.70
N ASP A 91 2.14 8.82 29.19
CA ASP A 91 2.35 10.03 30.00
C ASP A 91 1.04 10.51 30.65
N ALA A 92 -0.06 10.54 29.89
CA ALA A 92 -1.38 10.91 30.39
C ALA A 92 -1.92 9.92 31.44
N PHE A 93 -1.63 8.63 31.29
CA PHE A 93 -1.94 7.60 32.27
C PHE A 93 -1.12 7.79 33.56
N LYS A 94 0.19 8.02 33.42
CA LYS A 94 1.09 8.29 34.55
C LYS A 94 0.67 9.51 35.35
N LEU A 95 0.26 10.59 34.68
CA LEU A 95 -0.28 11.80 35.31
C LEU A 95 -1.55 11.50 36.12
N ARG A 96 -2.52 10.80 35.53
CA ARG A 96 -3.77 10.44 36.23
C ARG A 96 -3.55 9.60 37.49
N ILE A 97 -2.66 8.62 37.42
CA ILE A 97 -2.29 7.80 38.60
C ILE A 97 -1.58 8.66 39.66
N SER A 98 -0.74 9.60 39.25
CA SER A 98 0.05 10.42 40.18
C SER A 98 -0.76 11.53 40.84
N GLU A 99 -1.84 12.00 40.21
CA GLU A 99 -2.70 13.07 40.71
C GLU A 99 -3.77 12.58 41.72
N GLN A 100 -3.94 11.27 41.92
CA GLN A 100 -4.97 10.73 42.81
C GLN A 100 -4.67 11.10 44.28
N PRO A 101 -5.50 11.96 44.93
CA PRO A 101 -5.26 12.38 46.30
C PRO A 101 -5.60 11.24 47.27
N ALA A 102 -4.61 10.84 48.06
CA ALA A 102 -4.63 9.76 49.05
C ALA A 102 -4.66 8.33 48.44
N PRO A 103 -3.65 7.48 48.75
CA PRO A 103 -3.55 6.09 48.27
C PRO A 103 -4.52 5.17 49.02
N THR A 104 -5.80 5.50 49.04
CA THR A 104 -6.83 4.50 49.28
C THR A 104 -6.97 3.77 47.96
N ILE A 105 -6.08 2.79 47.74
CA ILE A 105 -5.95 2.03 46.50
C ILE A 105 -7.29 1.34 46.23
N ASP A 106 -8.17 2.01 45.51
CA ASP A 106 -9.37 1.40 44.96
C ASP A 106 -8.94 0.61 43.73
N VAL A 107 -8.76 -0.69 43.94
CA VAL A 107 -8.39 -1.65 42.90
C VAL A 107 -9.35 -1.57 41.71
N SER A 108 -10.62 -1.20 41.93
CA SER A 108 -11.61 -1.08 40.85
C SER A 108 -11.37 0.14 39.96
N SER A 109 -10.91 1.27 40.52
CA SER A 109 -10.53 2.46 39.75
C SER A 109 -9.33 2.16 38.85
N PHE A 110 -8.31 1.49 39.37
CA PHE A 110 -7.13 1.10 38.60
C PHE A 110 -7.47 0.13 37.45
N GLN A 111 -8.34 -0.85 37.70
CA GLN A 111 -8.81 -1.77 36.65
C GLN A 111 -9.55 -1.05 35.52
N THR A 112 -10.37 -0.06 35.87
CA THR A 112 -11.12 0.74 34.88
C THR A 112 -10.18 1.59 34.03
N GLU A 113 -9.15 2.19 34.64
CA GLU A 113 -8.13 2.94 33.89
C GLU A 113 -7.30 2.05 32.97
N LEU A 114 -6.94 0.84 33.43
CA LEU A 114 -6.26 -0.14 32.57
C LEU A 114 -7.13 -0.59 31.39
N ALA A 115 -8.43 -0.79 31.60
CA ALA A 115 -9.36 -1.12 30.52
C ALA A 115 -9.41 0.02 29.49
N SER A 116 -9.53 1.27 29.95
CA SER A 116 -9.50 2.45 29.08
C SER A 116 -8.19 2.60 28.30
N LEU A 117 -7.04 2.32 28.92
CA LEU A 117 -5.74 2.35 28.24
C LEU A 117 -5.65 1.28 27.14
N ARG A 118 -6.23 0.09 27.37
CA ARG A 118 -6.29 -0.98 26.35
C ARG A 118 -7.13 -0.57 25.16
N ASP A 119 -8.32 -0.02 25.39
CA ASP A 119 -9.21 0.46 24.32
C ASP A 119 -8.53 1.55 23.47
N ASP A 120 -7.81 2.47 24.11
CA ASP A 120 -7.03 3.52 23.43
C ASP A 120 -5.91 2.93 22.57
N LEU A 121 -5.17 1.93 23.08
CA LEU A 121 -4.11 1.26 22.34
C LEU A 121 -4.65 0.45 21.16
N ASP A 122 -5.77 -0.25 21.34
CA ASP A 122 -6.43 -1.00 20.27
C ASP A 122 -6.88 -0.07 19.14
N ALA A 123 -7.41 1.11 19.47
CA ALA A 123 -7.78 2.13 18.49
C ALA A 123 -6.56 2.70 17.72
N LEU A 124 -5.39 2.80 18.37
CA LEU A 124 -4.14 3.27 17.74
C LEU A 124 -3.46 2.19 16.88
N LEU A 125 -3.58 0.92 17.29
CA LEU A 125 -3.03 -0.22 16.57
C LEU A 125 -3.90 -0.63 15.39
N ALA A 126 -5.19 -0.28 15.41
CA ALA A 126 -6.07 -0.46 14.26
C ALA A 126 -5.40 0.09 12.98
N PRO A 127 -5.58 -0.61 11.83
CA PRO A 127 -5.12 -0.09 10.55
C PRO A 127 -5.67 1.33 10.39
N PRO A 128 -4.82 2.32 10.06
CA PRO A 128 -5.31 3.67 9.84
C PRO A 128 -6.42 3.57 8.80
N LYS A 129 -7.62 4.04 9.13
CA LYS A 129 -8.66 4.26 8.14
C LYS A 129 -8.09 5.30 7.20
N THR A 130 -7.43 4.84 6.14
CA THR A 130 -6.93 5.68 5.06
C THR A 130 -8.16 6.24 4.37
N GLU A 131 -8.73 7.31 4.93
CA GLU A 131 -9.57 8.20 4.16
C GLU A 131 -8.63 8.75 3.08
N PRO A 132 -8.86 8.44 1.80
CA PRO A 132 -7.97 8.84 0.72
C PRO A 132 -8.05 10.36 0.56
N LYS A 133 -7.30 11.08 1.39
CA LYS A 133 -7.21 12.54 1.38
C LYS A 133 -5.78 12.94 1.07
N SER A 134 -5.39 12.61 -0.14
CA SER A 134 -4.43 13.40 -0.89
C SER A 134 -4.84 13.29 -2.35
N SER A 135 -5.50 14.34 -2.83
CA SER A 135 -5.42 14.67 -4.25
C SER A 135 -3.93 14.74 -4.57
N PRO A 136 -3.41 13.98 -5.54
CA PRO A 136 -2.02 14.07 -5.93
C PRO A 136 -1.72 15.54 -6.22
N THR A 137 -0.91 16.17 -5.37
CA THR A 137 -0.28 17.44 -5.71
C THR A 137 0.48 17.14 -6.99
N ALA A 138 -0.01 17.74 -8.09
CA ALA A 138 0.35 17.42 -9.45
C ALA A 138 1.86 17.15 -9.55
N PRO A 139 2.29 15.92 -9.90
CA PRO A 139 3.70 15.62 -10.02
C PRO A 139 4.27 16.47 -11.16
N VAL A 140 5.26 17.30 -10.83
CA VAL A 140 6.05 18.15 -11.75
C VAL A 140 6.96 17.27 -12.65
N GLU A 141 6.57 16.02 -12.92
CA GLU A 141 7.37 15.03 -13.66
C GLU A 141 6.86 14.81 -15.08
N ASN A 142 5.69 15.36 -15.43
CA ASN A 142 5.16 15.31 -16.79
C ASN A 142 5.98 16.17 -17.78
N THR A 143 6.76 17.14 -17.30
CA THR A 143 7.59 18.01 -18.16
C THR A 143 8.79 17.28 -18.77
N VAL A 144 9.32 16.25 -18.10
CA VAL A 144 10.50 15.51 -18.60
C VAL A 144 10.08 14.44 -19.62
N LEU A 145 8.89 13.85 -19.47
CA LEU A 145 8.32 12.92 -20.45
C LEU A 145 7.89 13.64 -21.75
N ASP A 146 7.36 14.86 -21.68
CA ASP A 146 7.02 15.66 -22.88
C ASP A 146 8.26 16.06 -23.69
N ALA A 147 9.42 16.28 -23.04
CA ALA A 147 10.67 16.60 -23.73
C ALA A 147 11.29 15.39 -24.45
N LEU A 148 11.15 14.17 -23.90
CA LEU A 148 11.77 12.96 -24.46
C LEU A 148 11.03 12.43 -25.70
N PHE A 149 9.74 12.74 -25.83
CA PHE A 149 8.89 12.33 -26.96
C PHE A 149 8.55 13.47 -27.94
N GLY A 150 9.05 14.69 -27.69
CA GLY A 150 8.72 15.89 -28.47
C GLY A 150 9.63 16.18 -29.65
N GLU A 151 10.68 15.40 -29.90
CA GLU A 151 11.64 15.67 -30.98
C GLU A 151 11.29 14.88 -32.26
N GLU A 152 10.90 15.65 -33.28
CA GLU A 152 10.74 15.30 -34.70
C GLU A 152 9.37 14.81 -35.22
N ILE A 153 8.33 15.64 -35.04
CA ILE A 153 7.31 15.84 -36.09
C ILE A 153 7.07 17.37 -36.23
N PRO A 154 7.07 17.95 -37.45
CA PRO A 154 6.77 19.36 -37.65
C PRO A 154 5.36 19.68 -37.13
N SER A 155 5.30 20.47 -36.08
CA SER A 155 4.07 20.95 -35.45
C SER A 155 3.28 21.87 -36.40
N PRO A 156 2.00 21.61 -36.67
CA PRO A 156 1.12 22.60 -37.27
C PRO A 156 0.73 23.62 -36.20
N VAL A 157 1.25 24.84 -36.36
CA VAL A 157 0.66 26.13 -35.93
C VAL A 157 0.01 26.19 -34.54
N SER A 158 0.85 26.57 -33.57
CA SER A 158 0.64 27.68 -32.64
C SER A 158 -0.78 28.27 -32.56
N PHE A 159 -1.42 28.11 -31.40
CA PHE A 159 -2.44 29.06 -30.94
C PHE A 159 -2.16 29.48 -29.49
N CYS A 160 -1.75 30.74 -29.33
CA CYS A 160 -1.55 31.37 -28.04
C CYS A 160 -2.87 31.95 -27.48
N HIS A 161 -2.88 32.09 -26.15
CA HIS A 161 -3.67 33.06 -25.38
C HIS A 161 -5.19 32.84 -25.23
N ALA A 162 -5.62 32.40 -24.04
CA ALA A 162 -6.45 33.22 -23.14
C ALA A 162 -6.73 32.46 -21.83
N ARG A 163 -6.20 33.02 -20.74
CA ARG A 163 -6.43 32.65 -19.35
C ARG A 163 -7.90 32.85 -19.02
N ASN A 164 -8.66 31.79 -18.74
CA ASN A 164 -9.95 31.87 -18.06
C ASN A 164 -10.17 30.63 -17.19
N ASN A 165 -10.12 30.84 -15.87
CA ASN A 165 -10.46 29.86 -14.84
C ASN A 165 -11.98 29.65 -14.79
N PRO A 166 -12.51 28.43 -14.98
CA PRO A 166 -13.89 28.12 -14.66
C PRO A 166 -13.99 27.72 -13.19
N ARG A 167 -14.78 28.49 -12.43
CA ARG A 167 -15.32 28.09 -11.13
C ARG A 167 -16.14 26.80 -11.34
N SER A 168 -15.62 25.68 -10.83
CA SER A 168 -16.28 24.38 -10.87
C SER A 168 -17.41 24.33 -9.84
N SER A 169 -18.62 24.69 -10.27
CA SER A 169 -19.87 24.39 -9.55
C SER A 169 -20.26 22.95 -9.86
N GLN A 170 -19.86 22.03 -8.99
CA GLN A 170 -20.19 20.62 -9.08
C GLN A 170 -21.64 20.38 -8.61
N THR A 171 -22.60 20.49 -9.52
CA THR A 171 -23.93 19.90 -9.38
C THR A 171 -23.87 18.50 -9.98
N PHE A 172 -23.70 17.51 -9.10
CA PHE A 172 -23.73 16.09 -9.43
C PHE A 172 -25.20 15.68 -9.53
N ASP A 173 -25.74 15.63 -10.74
CA ASP A 173 -27.03 14.98 -11.01
C ASP A 173 -26.79 13.62 -11.69
N GLY A 174 -27.56 12.64 -11.23
CA GLY A 174 -27.29 11.21 -11.41
C GLY A 174 -27.45 10.76 -12.86
N THR A 175 -26.46 10.05 -13.38
CA THR A 175 -26.66 9.20 -14.56
C THR A 175 -25.75 7.96 -14.47
N GLU A 176 -26.35 6.80 -14.73
CA GLU A 176 -25.94 5.41 -14.52
C GLU A 176 -24.53 4.94 -14.96
N ALA A 177 -23.60 5.82 -15.32
CA ALA A 177 -22.24 5.47 -15.77
C ALA A 177 -21.20 5.34 -14.63
N GLY A 178 -21.53 5.74 -13.39
CA GLY A 178 -20.62 5.68 -12.23
C GLY A 178 -20.58 4.34 -11.47
N LYS A 179 -21.47 3.39 -11.78
CA LYS A 179 -21.57 2.12 -11.04
C LYS A 179 -20.50 1.08 -11.43
N SER A 180 -19.96 1.15 -12.64
CA SER A 180 -18.99 0.16 -13.14
C SER A 180 -17.63 0.27 -12.44
N ARG A 181 -17.11 1.48 -12.22
CA ARG A 181 -15.83 1.69 -11.51
C ARG A 181 -15.87 1.22 -10.05
N LYS A 182 -17.03 1.34 -9.39
CA LYS A 182 -17.19 0.85 -8.01
C LYS A 182 -17.13 -0.68 -7.95
N ARG A 183 -17.69 -1.36 -8.96
CA ARG A 183 -17.66 -2.82 -9.06
C ARG A 183 -16.24 -3.33 -9.34
N GLU A 184 -15.51 -2.68 -10.23
CA GLU A 184 -14.12 -3.05 -10.57
C GLU A 184 -13.18 -2.92 -9.37
N HIS A 185 -13.28 -1.82 -8.60
CA HIS A 185 -12.49 -1.68 -7.37
C HIS A 185 -12.83 -2.77 -6.34
N GLN A 186 -14.11 -3.13 -6.21
CA GLN A 186 -14.54 -4.17 -5.28
C GLN A 186 -14.03 -5.55 -5.69
N GLU A 187 -13.93 -5.82 -6.99
CA GLU A 187 -13.39 -7.06 -7.55
C GLU A 187 -11.87 -7.16 -7.38
N LEU A 188 -11.14 -6.05 -7.59
CA LEU A 188 -9.70 -5.98 -7.30
C LEU A 188 -9.40 -6.19 -5.81
N GLU A 189 -10.18 -5.58 -4.92
CA GLU A 189 -10.03 -5.77 -3.47
C GLU A 189 -10.36 -7.22 -3.05
N ALA A 190 -11.37 -7.84 -3.67
CA ALA A 190 -11.68 -9.25 -3.43
C ALA A 190 -10.54 -10.17 -3.91
N ALA A 191 -9.99 -9.91 -5.10
CA ALA A 191 -8.85 -10.65 -5.64
C ALA A 191 -7.60 -10.47 -4.76
N ARG A 192 -7.33 -9.26 -4.25
CA ARG A 192 -6.22 -8.99 -3.34
C ARG A 192 -6.36 -9.76 -2.03
N ARG A 193 -7.55 -9.81 -1.43
CA ARG A 193 -7.83 -10.59 -0.23
C ARG A 193 -7.66 -12.09 -0.48
N ALA A 194 -8.14 -12.59 -1.61
CA ALA A 194 -7.96 -13.99 -1.99
C ALA A 194 -6.47 -14.35 -2.19
N SER A 195 -5.68 -13.46 -2.79
CA SER A 195 -4.23 -13.65 -2.98
C SER A 195 -3.46 -13.72 -1.67
N ILE A 196 -3.88 -12.99 -0.63
CA ILE A 196 -3.24 -13.05 0.70
C ILE A 196 -3.50 -14.41 1.35
N ILE A 197 -4.74 -14.90 1.29
CA ILE A 197 -5.13 -16.21 1.85
C ILE A 197 -4.42 -17.35 1.10
N ASP A 198 -4.31 -17.27 -0.22
CA ASP A 198 -3.58 -18.28 -1.02
C ASP A 198 -2.08 -18.34 -0.67
N GLU A 199 -1.42 -17.18 -0.53
CA GLU A 199 0.00 -17.13 -0.16
C GLU A 199 0.22 -17.68 1.26
N GLU A 200 -0.65 -17.36 2.21
CA GLU A 200 -0.58 -17.91 3.57
C GLU A 200 -0.77 -19.44 3.57
N LEU A 201 -1.70 -19.95 2.76
CA LEU A 201 -1.90 -21.39 2.59
C LEU A 201 -0.67 -22.06 1.95
N ARG A 202 -0.03 -21.43 0.96
CA ARG A 202 1.22 -21.92 0.36
C ARG A 202 2.36 -21.95 1.39
N HIS A 203 2.47 -20.92 2.22
CA HIS A 203 3.43 -20.89 3.32
C HIS A 203 3.14 -21.98 4.38
N GLN A 204 1.87 -22.21 4.74
CA GLN A 204 1.45 -23.29 5.66
C GLN A 204 1.88 -24.66 5.12
N ARG A 205 1.60 -24.95 3.85
CA ARG A 205 1.92 -26.22 3.20
C ARG A 205 3.43 -26.43 3.07
N ALA A 206 4.19 -25.38 2.76
CA ALA A 206 5.65 -25.45 2.73
C ALA A 206 6.24 -25.78 4.10
N ARG A 207 5.66 -25.22 5.18
CA ARG A 207 6.04 -25.56 6.56
C ARG A 207 5.71 -27.00 6.92
N GLU A 208 4.56 -27.51 6.49
CA GLU A 208 4.14 -28.89 6.77
C GLU A 208 4.98 -29.93 5.99
N ILE A 209 5.38 -29.62 4.75
CA ILE A 209 6.24 -30.49 3.94
C ILE A 209 7.70 -30.49 4.43
N GLY A 210 8.16 -29.40 5.06
CA GLY A 210 9.50 -29.30 5.65
C GLY A 210 9.69 -30.09 6.96
N VAL A 211 8.60 -30.47 7.63
CA VAL A 211 8.64 -31.41 8.78
C VAL A 211 8.52 -32.82 8.23
N GLY A 212 9.60 -33.27 7.61
CA GLY A 212 9.77 -34.66 7.22
C GLY A 212 9.55 -35.58 8.43
N ALA A 213 8.60 -36.51 8.28
CA ALA A 213 8.59 -37.84 8.89
C ALA A 213 9.15 -37.96 10.32
N PHE A 214 8.43 -37.46 11.33
CA PHE A 214 8.45 -38.11 12.64
C PHE A 214 7.28 -39.08 12.71
N SER A 215 7.65 -40.36 12.55
CA SER A 215 6.80 -41.52 12.67
C SER A 215 5.91 -41.45 13.91
N SER A 216 4.62 -41.60 13.65
CA SER A 216 3.65 -42.30 14.51
C SER A 216 4.32 -43.30 15.46
N MET A 217 4.45 -42.93 16.73
CA MET A 217 4.62 -43.89 17.83
C MET A 217 3.57 -43.58 18.91
N SER A 218 2.30 -43.75 18.56
CA SER A 218 1.24 -43.90 19.54
C SER A 218 1.06 -45.38 19.84
N THR A 219 0.74 -45.66 21.11
CA THR A 219 0.25 -46.93 21.68
C THR A 219 1.32 -47.98 22.00
N THR A 220 1.66 -48.14 23.28
CA THR A 220 0.93 -49.05 24.17
C THR A 220 1.51 -49.04 25.59
N ASP A 221 0.59 -48.87 26.55
CA ASP A 221 0.52 -49.50 27.88
C ASP A 221 1.68 -49.33 28.89
N GLY A 222 1.34 -48.83 30.08
CA GLY A 222 2.32 -48.77 31.17
C GLY A 222 2.00 -47.89 32.36
N ALA A 223 0.96 -48.28 33.11
CA ALA A 223 0.92 -48.23 34.58
C ALA A 223 1.00 -46.89 35.34
N ALA A 224 -0.08 -46.63 36.09
CA ALA A 224 -0.13 -46.23 37.50
C ALA A 224 1.16 -45.60 38.10
N ARG A 225 1.08 -44.47 38.81
CA ARG A 225 0.37 -44.37 40.10
C ARG A 225 0.04 -42.92 40.46
N VAL A 226 -1.12 -42.81 41.10
CA VAL A 226 -1.51 -41.80 42.08
C VAL A 226 -0.33 -41.45 43.00
N ASP A 227 -0.05 -40.16 43.17
CA ASP A 227 0.38 -39.68 44.48
C ASP A 227 -0.28 -38.34 44.81
N VAL A 228 -1.27 -38.43 45.70
CA VAL A 228 -1.89 -37.30 46.39
C VAL A 228 -1.02 -37.03 47.60
N SER A 229 -0.27 -35.94 47.58
CA SER A 229 0.45 -35.48 48.76
C SER A 229 0.11 -34.03 49.05
N THR A 230 -0.96 -33.89 49.83
CA THR A 230 -1.23 -32.74 50.70
C THR A 230 -0.16 -32.68 51.77
N THR A 231 0.80 -31.75 51.67
CA THR A 231 1.71 -31.45 52.79
C THR A 231 1.67 -29.97 53.10
N LYS A 232 0.94 -29.71 54.17
CA LYS A 232 0.84 -28.47 54.93
C LYS A 232 2.07 -28.35 55.82
N GLY A 233 2.76 -27.21 55.72
CA GLY A 233 3.49 -26.60 56.84
C GLY A 233 5.01 -26.77 56.87
N ALA A 234 5.63 -25.73 57.44
CA ALA A 234 7.05 -25.56 57.79
C ALA A 234 7.97 -25.32 56.59
N GLU A 235 9.00 -24.48 56.62
CA GLU A 235 9.54 -23.52 57.57
C GLU A 235 10.71 -22.86 56.80
N THR A 236 11.02 -21.62 57.16
CA THR A 236 12.09 -20.79 56.63
C THR A 236 13.47 -21.46 56.64
N VAL A 237 14.15 -21.54 55.49
CA VAL A 237 15.62 -21.47 55.40
C VAL A 237 16.02 -20.70 54.16
N ASP A 238 16.53 -19.50 54.40
CA ASP A 238 17.44 -18.75 53.57
C ASP A 238 18.82 -19.44 53.57
N ALA A 239 19.35 -19.79 52.40
CA ALA A 239 20.77 -19.98 52.12
C ALA A 239 20.98 -20.53 50.70
N GLY A 240 21.80 -19.84 49.90
CA GLY A 240 22.54 -20.49 48.82
C GLY A 240 22.56 -19.75 47.49
N THR A 241 23.44 -18.76 47.40
CA THR A 241 24.08 -18.30 46.16
C THR A 241 24.57 -19.47 45.30
N THR A 242 24.03 -19.62 44.10
CA THR A 242 24.71 -20.29 42.99
C THR A 242 24.67 -19.41 41.75
N GLU A 243 25.75 -18.65 41.66
CA GLU A 243 26.36 -18.11 40.45
C GLU A 243 26.32 -19.15 39.32
N GLY A 244 25.70 -18.78 38.21
CA GLY A 244 25.55 -19.62 37.03
C GLY A 244 25.39 -18.73 35.82
N ASP A 245 26.49 -18.13 35.38
CA ASP A 245 26.60 -17.44 34.09
C ASP A 245 26.42 -18.45 32.94
N PRO A 246 25.41 -18.30 32.07
CA PRO A 246 25.46 -18.94 30.76
C PRO A 246 26.31 -18.06 29.84
N ILE A 247 27.58 -18.42 29.68
CA ILE A 247 28.41 -17.98 28.56
C ILE A 247 27.72 -18.47 27.27
N VAL A 248 27.01 -17.56 26.60
CA VAL A 248 26.53 -17.78 25.24
C VAL A 248 27.56 -17.20 24.29
N ASP A 249 28.30 -18.09 23.66
CA ASP A 249 29.28 -17.82 22.61
C ASP A 249 28.57 -17.19 21.40
N LEU A 250 28.66 -15.86 21.27
CA LEU A 250 28.18 -15.13 20.11
C LEU A 250 29.21 -15.27 18.98
N ALA A 251 28.93 -16.21 18.10
CA ALA A 251 29.64 -16.41 16.84
C ALA A 251 29.79 -15.07 16.08
N SER A 252 31.05 -14.66 15.98
CA SER A 252 31.67 -13.64 15.15
C SER A 252 30.81 -12.98 14.06
N PHE A 253 30.47 -11.72 14.30
CA PHE A 253 29.99 -10.77 13.29
C PHE A 253 31.17 -10.36 12.39
N GLY A 254 31.15 -10.83 11.15
CA GLY A 254 32.16 -10.54 10.12
C GLY A 254 32.23 -9.06 9.76
N LYS A 255 33.44 -8.50 9.85
CA LYS A 255 33.80 -7.13 9.50
C LYS A 255 33.75 -6.91 7.98
N PRO A 256 32.98 -5.94 7.44
CA PRO A 256 33.12 -5.55 6.04
C PRO A 256 34.36 -4.64 5.86
N ASN A 257 35.17 -4.94 4.85
CA ASN A 257 36.37 -4.17 4.49
C ASN A 257 36.00 -2.81 3.90
N SER A 258 36.75 -1.77 4.29
CA SER A 258 36.66 -0.42 3.72
C SER A 258 37.29 -0.38 2.32
N PRO A 259 36.70 0.37 1.35
CA PRO A 259 37.31 0.56 0.04
C PRO A 259 38.52 1.51 0.14
N ALA A 260 39.61 1.15 -0.52
CA ALA A 260 40.78 2.00 -0.68
C ALA A 260 40.48 3.17 -1.64
N CYS A 261 41.02 4.35 -1.33
CA CYS A 261 40.99 5.55 -2.16
C CYS A 261 41.67 5.36 -3.51
#